data_AF-A0A3D3A777-F1
#
_entry.id   AF-A0A3D3A777-F1
#
_cell.length_a   1.000
_cell.length_b   1.000
_cell.length_c   1.000
_cell.angle_alpha   90.00
_cell.angle_beta   90.00
_cell.angle_gamma   90.00
#
_symmetry.space_group_name_H-M   'P 1'
#
loop_
_entity.id
_entity.type
_entity.pdbx_description
1 polymer ?
#
loop_
_entity_poly.entity_id
_entity_poly.type
_entity_poly.pdbx_seq_one_letter_code
_entity_poly.pdbx_strand_id
1 'polypeptide(L)' 'MSYIPRLQTQYAEEIAPALKKQFEYTSAMQVPRIEKICLNQGLGKAVADRKMVDT' A
#
# COMPACT_ATOMS: atom_id res chain seq x y z
N MET A 1 0.91 16.81 16.23
CA MET A 1 -0.31 16.08 15.80
C MET A 1 0.09 14.90 14.95
N SER A 2 -0.51 13.73 15.16
CA SER A 2 -0.32 12.54 14.31
C SER A 2 -1.08 12.72 12.99
N TYR A 3 -0.37 12.72 11.85
CA TYR A 3 -0.99 12.76 10.53
C TYR A 3 -1.47 11.37 10.13
N ILE A 4 -2.75 11.25 9.77
CA ILE A 4 -3.33 10.01 9.26
C ILE A 4 -3.42 10.11 7.73
N PRO A 5 -2.78 9.21 6.97
CA PRO A 5 -2.90 9.17 5.52
C PRO A 5 -4.35 8.93 5.07
N ARG A 6 -4.80 9.67 4.05
CA ARG A 6 -6.15 9.55 3.47
C ARG A 6 -6.54 8.10 3.16
N LEU A 7 -5.62 7.32 2.59
CA LEU A 7 -5.88 5.93 2.21
C LEU A 7 -6.01 5.00 3.42
N GLN A 8 -5.37 5.32 4.54
CA GLN A 8 -5.51 4.55 5.77
C GLN A 8 -6.92 4.73 6.35
N THR A 9 -7.41 5.97 6.39
CA THR A 9 -8.78 6.29 6.81
C THR A 9 -9.80 5.59 5.92
N GLN A 10 -9.63 5.73 4.59
CA GLN A 10 -10.52 5.10 3.63
C GLN A 10 -10.56 3.57 3.75
N TYR A 11 -9.40 2.94 4.02
CA TYR A 11 -9.34 1.50 4.23
C TYR A 11 -10.14 1.06 5.46
N ALA A 12 -10.00 1.79 6.58
CA ALA A 12 -10.67 1.46 7.83
C ALA A 12 -12.19 1.68 7.77
N GLU A 13 -12.64 2.77 7.13
CA GLU A 13 -14.04 3.21 7.16
C GLU A 13 -14.88 2.61 6.04
N GLU A 14 -14.32 2.44 4.85
CA GLU A 14 -15.08 2.04 3.65
C GLU A 14 -14.71 0.62 3.19
N ILE A 15 -13.42 0.37 2.97
CA ILE A 15 -12.98 -0.84 2.25
C ILE A 15 -13.08 -2.08 3.13
N ALA A 16 -12.60 -2.03 4.37
CA ALA A 16 -12.62 -3.20 5.26
C ALA A 16 -14.05 -3.70 5.58
N PRO A 17 -15.03 -2.82 5.88
CA PRO A 17 -16.43 -3.23 6.04
C PRO A 17 -17.05 -3.77 4.75
N ALA A 18 -16.74 -3.17 3.59
CA ALA A 18 -17.24 -3.64 2.30
C ALA A 18 -16.73 -5.05 1.97
N LEU A 19 -15.44 -5.31 2.15
CA LEU A 19 -14.83 -6.63 1.94
C LEU A 19 -15.39 -7.67 2.92
N LYS A 20 -15.55 -7.30 4.20
CA LYS A 20 -16.16 -8.20 5.19
C LYS A 20 -17.57 -8.62 4.80
N LYS A 21 -18.39 -7.70 4.28
CA LYS A 21 -19.75 -7.99 3.81
C LYS A 21 -19.75 -8.83 2.54
N GLN A 22 -18.88 -8.49 1.58
CA GLN A 22 -18.84 -9.16 0.28
C GLN A 22 -18.37 -10.62 0.37
N PHE A 23 -17.42 -10.90 1.25
CA PHE A 23 -16.79 -12.22 1.40
C PHE A 23 -17.18 -12.94 2.70
N GLU A 24 -18.14 -12.38 3.44
CA GLU A 24 -18.70 -12.94 4.67
C GLU A 24 -17.64 -13.41 5.69
N TYR A 25 -16.57 -12.63 5.85
CA TYR A 25 -15.51 -12.96 6.80
C TYR A 25 -16.05 -13.00 8.23
N THR A 26 -15.80 -14.10 8.92
CA THR A 26 -16.24 -14.33 10.30
C THR A 26 -15.40 -13.55 11.31
N SER A 27 -14.12 -13.31 11.00
CA SER A 27 -13.20 -12.57 11.86
C SER A 27 -12.72 -11.27 11.21
N ALA A 28 -12.59 -10.21 11.99
CA ALA A 28 -12.04 -8.93 11.52
C ALA A 28 -10.59 -9.08 11.03
N MET A 29 -9.84 -10.03 11.57
CA MET A 29 -8.46 -10.32 11.18
C MET A 29 -8.33 -11.03 9.84
N GLN A 30 -9.42 -11.57 9.30
CA GLN A 30 -9.44 -12.20 7.97
C GLN A 30 -9.53 -11.18 6.83
N VAL A 31 -9.85 -9.92 7.14
CA VAL A 31 -9.93 -8.87 6.11
C VAL A 31 -8.53 -8.61 5.54
N PRO A 32 -8.32 -8.73 4.22
CA PRO A 32 -7.01 -8.58 3.60
C PRO A 32 -6.39 -7.20 3.84
N ARG A 33 -5.12 -7.17 4.28
CA ARG A 33 -4.35 -5.96 4.55
C ARG A 33 -3.12 -5.85 3.66
N ILE A 34 -2.68 -4.64 3.35
CA ILE A 34 -1.42 -4.39 2.65
C ILE A 34 -0.28 -4.49 3.66
N GLU A 35 0.63 -5.45 3.49
CA GLU A 35 1.77 -5.66 4.38
C GLU A 35 2.99 -4.82 3.99
N LYS A 36 3.32 -4.79 2.69
CA LYS A 36 4.49 -4.07 2.17
C LYS A 36 4.28 -3.66 0.73
N ILE A 37 4.75 -2.47 0.37
CA ILE A 37 4.89 -2.01 -1.01
C ILE A 37 6.38 -1.97 -1.33
N CYS A 38 6.85 -2.88 -2.20
CA CYS A 38 8.21 -2.88 -2.70
C CYS A 38 8.28 -2.04 -3.97
N LEU A 39 8.98 -0.91 -3.92
CA LEU A 39 9.33 -0.15 -5.12
C LEU A 39 10.70 -0.63 -5.59
N ASN A 40 10.76 -1.23 -6.78
CA ASN A 40 12.00 -1.61 -7.43
C ASN A 40 12.18 -0.76 -8.68
N GLN A 41 13.27 -0.03 -8.75
CA GLN A 41 13.69 0.68 -9.95
C GLN A 41 14.92 -0.04 -10.51
N GLY A 42 14.75 -0.75 -11.63
CA GLY A 42 15.84 -1.46 -12.30
C GLY A 42 16.76 -0.48 -13.02
N LEU A 43 17.86 -0.08 -12.37
CA LEU A 43 18.84 0.88 -12.90
C LEU A 43 19.90 0.24 -13.82
N GLY A 44 19.55 -0.81 -14.58
CA GLY A 44 20.52 -1.62 -15.33
C GLY A 44 21.42 -0.84 -16.30
N LYS A 45 20.94 0.25 -16.90
CA LYS A 45 21.73 1.14 -17.78
C LYS A 45 22.23 2.42 -17.09
N ALA A 46 21.72 2.73 -15.90
CA ALA A 46 22.04 3.96 -15.15
C ALA A 46 23.22 3.80 -14.18
N VAL A 47 23.84 2.61 -14.12
CA VAL A 47 25.10 2.39 -13.38
C VAL A 47 26.28 3.16 -14.00
N ALA A 48 26.26 3.35 -15.32
CA ALA A 48 27.34 4.03 -16.06
C ALA A 48 27.27 5.57 -15.96
N ASP A 49 26.07 6.15 -15.86
CA ASP A 49 25.85 7.59 -15.81
C ASP A 49 25.10 8.00 -14.53
N ARG A 50 25.88 8.32 -13.48
CA ARG A 50 25.37 8.80 -12.17
C ARG A 50 24.46 10.03 -12.25
N LYS A 51 24.53 10.82 -13.34
CA LYS A 51 23.70 12.02 -13.53
C LYS A 51 22.24 11.72 -13.87
N MET A 52 21.90 10.48 -14.27
CA MET A 52 20.52 10.10 -14.61
C MET A 52 19.69 9.61 -13.42
N VAL A 53 20.30 9.36 -12.26
CA VAL A 53 19.60 8.85 -11.07
C VAL A 53 19.07 9.97 -10.18
N ASP A 54 19.64 11.17 -10.28
CA ASP A 54 19.18 12.35 -9.55
C ASP A 54 18.14 13.12 -10.38
N THR A 55 16.87 12.74 -10.31
CA THR A 55 15.74 13.65 -10.58
C THR A 55 14.50 13.24 -9.80
#